data_AF-A0A8S3YBP9-F1
#
_entry.id   AF-A0A8S3YBP9-F1
#
_cell.length_a   1.000
_cell.length_b   1.000
_cell.length_c   1.000
_cell.angle_alpha   90.00
_cell.angle_beta   90.00
_cell.angle_gamma   90.00
#
_symmetry.space_group_name_H-M   'P 1'
#
loop_
_entity.id
_entity.type
_entity.pdbx_description
1 polymer ?
#
loop_
_entity_poly.entity_id
_entity_poly.type
_entity_poly.pdbx_seq_one_letter_code
_entity_poly.pdbx_strand_id
1 'polypeptide(L)'
;MPRKRKSSLSRVSSQRQAKRLAGSLESLEDAQLRRQEQAERQTAFRSSETPSQRQQRHLEQTERQAALRASETPSQKRQSTLRATETPAQSQQRLFEQAERQAALRAAETPDETQHRLIEQAERQSTIRASETPEQTQARRDVNAQLQDERRQNFQRNNWSVFNDAAFNYDPLIDYRNHRLVVIGLMDKACRFCSALKCNDGKVSLPLLGEPEEPLKTLFLYI
;
A
#
# COMPACT_ATOMS: atom_id res chain seq x y z
N MET A 1 50.59 -27.11 12.80
CA MET A 1 49.69 -26.04 13.29
C MET A 1 48.26 -26.58 13.37
N PRO A 2 47.68 -26.81 14.56
CA PRO A 2 46.32 -27.34 14.67
C PRO A 2 45.30 -26.23 14.37
N ARG A 3 44.36 -26.46 13.44
CA ARG A 3 43.28 -25.52 13.13
C ARG A 3 42.36 -25.36 14.34
N LYS A 4 42.29 -24.14 14.91
CA LYS A 4 41.35 -23.81 16.01
C LYS A 4 39.90 -24.06 15.57
N ARG A 5 39.18 -24.94 16.28
CA ARG A 5 37.76 -25.24 16.02
C ARG A 5 36.89 -24.04 16.44
N LYS A 6 36.02 -23.58 15.55
CA LYS A 6 35.01 -22.54 15.84
C LYS A 6 34.06 -22.99 16.96
N SER A 7 33.68 -22.09 17.86
CA SER A 7 32.72 -22.35 18.95
C SER A 7 31.34 -22.78 18.41
N SER A 8 30.52 -23.45 19.23
CA SER A 8 29.16 -23.89 18.83
C SER A 8 28.28 -22.70 18.43
N LEU A 9 28.33 -21.61 19.20
CA LEU A 9 27.57 -20.37 18.94
C LEU A 9 27.98 -19.71 17.63
N SER A 10 29.28 -19.63 17.33
CA SER A 10 29.76 -19.05 16.06
C SER A 10 29.37 -19.91 14.86
N ARG A 11 29.38 -21.25 15.00
CA ARG A 11 28.90 -22.17 13.95
C ARG A 11 27.41 -22.01 13.66
N VAL A 12 26.57 -21.93 14.70
CA VAL A 12 25.12 -21.73 14.53
C VAL A 12 24.81 -20.36 13.90
N SER A 13 25.54 -19.32 14.30
CA SER A 13 25.41 -17.98 13.70
C SER A 13 25.78 -17.97 12.21
N SER A 14 26.92 -18.57 11.85
CA SER A 14 27.33 -18.70 10.44
C SER A 14 26.36 -19.54 9.61
N GLN A 15 25.80 -20.62 10.17
CA GLN A 15 24.78 -21.42 9.49
C GLN A 15 23.47 -20.65 9.28
N ARG A 16 23.05 -19.84 10.26
CA ARG A 16 21.87 -18.98 10.10
C ARG A 16 22.09 -17.91 9.04
N GLN A 17 23.26 -17.26 9.01
CA GLN A 17 23.62 -16.31 7.96
C GLN A 17 23.64 -16.96 6.58
N ALA A 18 24.27 -18.13 6.43
CA ALA A 18 24.30 -18.86 5.17
C ALA A 18 22.89 -19.24 4.68
N LYS A 19 22.00 -19.69 5.57
CA LYS A 19 20.61 -19.99 5.23
C LYS A 19 19.80 -18.76 4.82
N ARG A 20 20.05 -17.60 5.43
CA ARG A 20 19.41 -16.34 5.04
C ARG A 20 19.88 -15.91 3.64
N LEU A 21 21.19 -15.96 3.39
CA LEU A 21 21.77 -15.64 2.08
C LEU A 21 21.27 -16.58 0.98
N ALA A 22 21.20 -17.89 1.27
CA ALA A 22 20.63 -18.86 0.35
C ALA A 22 19.13 -18.58 0.07
N GLY A 23 18.36 -18.19 1.09
CA GLY A 23 16.96 -17.79 0.91
C GLY A 23 16.78 -16.49 0.14
N SER A 24 17.71 -15.53 0.23
CA SER A 24 17.63 -14.26 -0.52
C SER A 24 18.00 -14.40 -2.00
N LEU A 25 18.74 -15.46 -2.37
CA LEU A 25 19.18 -15.73 -3.73
C LEU A 25 18.29 -16.76 -4.45
N GLU A 26 17.25 -17.24 -3.78
CA GLU A 26 16.40 -18.30 -4.28
C GLU A 26 15.42 -17.80 -5.36
N SER A 27 15.22 -18.62 -6.39
CA SER A 27 14.19 -18.36 -7.41
C SER A 27 12.79 -18.48 -6.82
N LEU A 28 11.81 -17.80 -7.43
CA LEU A 28 10.41 -17.92 -7.03
C LEU A 28 9.90 -19.35 -7.14
N GLU A 29 10.30 -20.08 -8.18
CA GLU A 29 9.90 -21.48 -8.41
C GLU A 29 10.48 -22.41 -7.34
N ASP A 30 11.75 -22.25 -7.00
CA ASP A 30 12.42 -23.02 -5.94
C ASP A 30 11.79 -22.71 -4.57
N ALA A 31 11.50 -21.44 -4.30
CA ALA A 31 10.83 -21.02 -3.08
C ALA A 31 9.40 -21.60 -2.96
N GLN A 32 8.67 -21.68 -4.07
CA GLN A 32 7.36 -22.33 -4.13
C GLN A 32 7.46 -23.84 -3.90
N LEU A 33 8.39 -24.51 -4.58
CA LEU A 33 8.61 -25.94 -4.43
C LEU A 33 8.99 -26.31 -3.00
N ARG A 34 9.94 -25.59 -2.37
CA ARG A 34 10.31 -25.81 -0.97
C ARG A 34 9.11 -25.70 -0.03
N ARG A 35 8.19 -24.78 -0.29
CA ARG A 35 6.98 -24.63 0.54
C ARG A 35 5.97 -25.73 0.31
N GLN A 36 5.78 -26.17 -0.93
CA GLN A 36 4.94 -27.32 -1.22
C GLN A 36 5.49 -28.54 -0.49
N GLU A 37 6.79 -28.82 -0.60
CA GLU A 37 7.43 -29.91 0.14
C GLU A 37 7.29 -29.75 1.66
N GLN A 38 7.42 -28.52 2.19
CA GLN A 38 7.29 -28.27 3.63
C GLN A 38 5.84 -28.45 4.11
N ALA A 39 4.87 -28.05 3.30
CA ALA A 39 3.45 -28.25 3.55
C ALA A 39 3.10 -29.75 3.49
N GLU A 40 3.59 -30.47 2.48
CA GLU A 40 3.42 -31.92 2.34
C GLU A 40 4.04 -32.70 3.51
N ARG A 41 5.24 -32.31 3.94
CA ARG A 41 5.86 -32.90 5.14
C ARG A 41 5.01 -32.67 6.39
N GLN A 42 4.42 -31.48 6.52
CA GLN A 42 3.52 -31.19 7.64
C GLN A 42 2.21 -31.97 7.54
N THR A 43 1.59 -32.06 6.36
CA THR A 43 0.34 -32.83 6.18
C THR A 43 0.57 -34.33 6.38
N ALA A 44 1.69 -34.88 5.89
CA ALA A 44 2.09 -36.25 6.13
C ALA A 44 2.36 -36.52 7.63
N PHE A 45 3.04 -35.61 8.32
CA PHE A 45 3.22 -35.71 9.76
C PHE A 45 1.86 -35.72 10.48
N ARG A 46 0.96 -34.79 10.11
CA ARG A 46 -0.40 -34.68 10.67
C ARG A 46 -1.28 -35.88 10.38
N SER A 47 -1.15 -36.53 9.22
CA SER A 47 -1.92 -37.73 8.87
C SER A 47 -1.42 -38.98 9.60
N SER A 48 -0.12 -39.03 9.92
CA SER A 48 0.49 -40.09 10.73
C SER A 48 0.37 -39.89 12.25
N GLU A 49 -0.17 -38.75 12.71
CA GLU A 49 -0.30 -38.44 14.14
C GLU A 49 -1.21 -39.45 14.84
N THR A 50 -0.70 -40.03 15.94
CA THR A 50 -1.53 -40.80 16.86
C THR A 50 -2.54 -39.90 17.58
N PRO A 51 -3.65 -40.45 18.08
CA PRO A 51 -4.62 -39.66 18.88
C PRO A 51 -3.98 -38.92 20.06
N SER A 52 -3.01 -39.53 20.74
CA SER A 52 -2.28 -38.92 21.86
C SER A 52 -1.43 -37.71 21.43
N GLN A 53 -0.68 -37.84 20.33
CA GLN A 53 0.11 -36.72 19.78
C GLN A 53 -0.77 -35.57 19.31
N ARG A 54 -1.92 -35.87 18.68
CA ARG A 54 -2.91 -34.86 18.29
C ARG A 54 -3.43 -34.11 19.51
N GLN A 55 -3.76 -34.83 20.58
CA GLN A 55 -4.24 -34.24 21.83
C GLN A 55 -3.18 -33.36 22.48
N GLN A 56 -1.93 -33.82 22.55
CA GLN A 56 -0.82 -33.03 23.08
C GLN A 56 -0.63 -31.72 22.31
N ARG A 57 -0.67 -31.74 20.97
CA ARG A 57 -0.61 -30.50 20.19
C ARG A 57 -1.75 -29.54 20.47
N HIS A 58 -2.97 -30.06 20.60
CA HIS A 58 -4.12 -29.22 20.93
C HIS A 58 -3.91 -28.55 22.29
N LEU A 59 -3.42 -29.30 23.29
CA LEU A 59 -3.09 -28.76 24.60
C LEU A 59 -2.03 -27.66 24.49
N GLU A 60 -0.90 -27.93 23.83
CA GLU A 60 0.16 -26.93 23.62
C GLU A 60 -0.35 -25.67 22.90
N GLN A 61 -1.24 -25.83 21.92
CA GLN A 61 -1.85 -24.70 21.23
C GLN A 61 -2.77 -23.90 22.16
N THR A 62 -3.59 -24.58 22.97
CA THR A 62 -4.45 -23.92 23.95
C THR A 62 -3.66 -23.20 25.04
N GLU A 63 -2.56 -23.78 25.52
CA GLU A 63 -1.66 -23.17 26.49
C GLU A 63 -1.00 -21.91 25.92
N ARG A 64 -0.52 -21.96 24.67
CA ARG A 64 0.02 -20.78 23.98
C ARG A 64 -1.03 -19.68 23.89
N GLN A 65 -2.27 -20.01 23.54
CA GLN A 65 -3.36 -19.02 23.48
C GLN A 65 -3.72 -18.48 24.88
N ALA A 66 -3.74 -19.34 25.90
CA ALA A 66 -4.01 -18.95 27.28
C ALA A 66 -2.92 -18.01 27.81
N ALA A 67 -1.64 -18.30 27.54
CA ALA A 67 -0.52 -17.45 27.91
C ALA A 67 -0.61 -16.07 27.26
N LEU A 68 -0.98 -15.99 25.98
CA LEU A 68 -1.21 -14.72 25.28
C LEU A 68 -2.34 -13.92 25.97
N ARG A 69 -3.48 -14.54 26.26
CA ARG A 69 -4.59 -13.89 26.99
C ARG A 69 -4.23 -13.51 28.43
N ALA A 70 -3.36 -14.28 29.09
CA ALA A 70 -2.88 -13.95 30.42
C ALA A 70 -1.98 -12.72 30.40
N SER A 71 -1.18 -12.54 29.34
CA SER A 71 -0.31 -11.38 29.14
C SER A 71 -1.05 -10.09 28.75
N GLU A 72 -2.34 -10.17 28.39
CA GLU A 72 -3.14 -8.98 28.07
C GLU A 72 -3.35 -8.10 29.31
N THR A 73 -3.07 -6.80 29.14
CA THR A 73 -3.31 -5.78 30.17
C THR A 73 -4.81 -5.64 30.48
N PRO A 74 -5.19 -5.22 31.70
CA PRO A 74 -6.59 -4.97 32.05
C PRO A 74 -7.32 -4.04 31.08
N SER A 75 -6.60 -3.04 30.54
CA SER A 75 -7.14 -2.10 29.55
C SER A 75 -7.44 -2.79 28.21
N GLN A 76 -6.57 -3.67 27.73
CA GLN A 76 -6.80 -4.44 26.50
C GLN A 76 -8.00 -5.38 26.63
N LYS A 77 -8.16 -6.04 27.80
CA LYS A 77 -9.32 -6.89 28.10
C LYS A 77 -10.62 -6.09 28.12
N ARG A 78 -10.64 -4.93 28.78
CA ARG A 78 -11.83 -4.04 28.78
C ARG A 78 -12.18 -3.57 27.37
N GLN A 79 -11.18 -3.22 26.57
CA GLN A 79 -11.40 -2.75 25.21
C GLN A 79 -11.88 -3.88 24.28
N SER A 80 -11.45 -5.12 24.48
CA SER A 80 -11.97 -6.26 23.71
C SER A 80 -13.43 -6.57 24.09
N THR A 81 -13.79 -6.53 25.38
CA THR A 81 -15.17 -6.73 25.82
C THR A 81 -16.10 -5.63 25.30
N LEU A 82 -15.66 -4.36 25.34
CA LEU A 82 -16.45 -3.24 24.82
C LEU A 82 -16.68 -3.38 23.31
N ARG A 83 -15.63 -3.74 22.56
CA ARG A 83 -15.73 -4.00 21.10
C ARG A 83 -16.65 -5.16 20.76
N ALA A 84 -16.69 -6.21 21.58
CA ALA A 84 -17.58 -7.35 21.35
C ALA A 84 -19.07 -6.98 21.48
N THR A 85 -19.38 -5.91 22.22
CA THR A 85 -20.74 -5.39 22.43
C THR A 85 -21.06 -4.16 21.60
N GLU A 86 -20.14 -3.69 20.75
CA GLU A 86 -20.35 -2.50 19.92
C GLU A 86 -21.46 -2.74 18.89
N THR A 87 -22.38 -1.78 18.80
CA THR A 87 -23.32 -1.71 17.67
C THR A 87 -22.59 -1.34 16.38
N PRO A 88 -23.16 -1.64 15.20
CA PRO A 88 -22.57 -1.24 13.92
C PRO A 88 -22.28 0.27 13.82
N ALA A 89 -23.16 1.12 14.35
CA ALA A 89 -22.98 2.58 14.36
C ALA A 89 -21.80 3.02 15.24
N GLN A 90 -21.69 2.45 16.45
CA GLN A 90 -20.55 2.73 17.35
C GLN A 90 -19.21 2.25 16.75
N SER A 91 -19.21 1.09 16.10
CA SER A 91 -18.03 0.56 15.41
C SER A 91 -17.60 1.48 14.26
N GLN A 92 -18.55 1.98 13.45
CA GLN A 92 -18.26 2.94 12.39
C GLN A 92 -17.69 4.24 12.94
N GLN A 93 -18.30 4.82 13.99
CA GLN A 93 -17.79 6.03 14.62
C GLN A 93 -16.37 5.84 15.17
N ARG A 94 -16.10 4.73 15.87
CA ARG A 94 -14.75 4.42 16.38
C ARG A 94 -13.73 4.31 15.25
N LEU A 95 -14.09 3.64 14.15
CA LEU A 95 -13.20 3.51 12.98
C LEU A 95 -12.94 4.86 12.32
N PHE A 96 -13.95 5.72 12.23
CA PHE A 96 -13.82 7.08 11.72
C PHE A 96 -12.85 7.90 12.57
N GLU A 97 -13.06 7.96 13.89
CA GLU A 97 -12.15 8.68 14.81
C GLU A 97 -10.72 8.10 14.79
N GLN A 98 -10.59 6.79 14.63
CA GLN A 98 -9.28 6.15 14.48
C GLN A 98 -8.59 6.55 13.18
N ALA A 99 -9.33 6.63 12.07
CA ALA A 99 -8.81 7.07 10.79
C ALA A 99 -8.36 8.55 10.86
N GLU A 100 -9.15 9.42 11.50
CA GLU A 100 -8.78 10.83 11.70
C GLU A 100 -7.50 10.98 12.52
N ARG A 101 -7.38 10.27 13.64
CA ARG A 101 -6.15 10.27 14.46
C ARG A 101 -4.95 9.79 13.65
N GLN A 102 -5.10 8.73 12.85
CA GLN A 102 -4.02 8.24 12.00
C GLN A 102 -3.66 9.22 10.88
N ALA A 103 -4.63 9.93 10.31
CA ALA A 103 -4.39 10.96 9.32
C ALA A 103 -3.62 12.15 9.92
N ALA A 104 -4.01 12.60 11.12
CA ALA A 104 -3.30 13.65 11.84
C ALA A 104 -1.85 13.26 12.18
N LEU A 105 -1.63 12.02 12.65
CA LEU A 105 -0.28 11.50 12.88
C LEU A 105 0.55 11.48 11.59
N ARG A 106 -0.02 11.01 10.48
CA ARG A 106 0.67 10.99 9.18
C ARG A 106 0.97 12.39 8.65
N ALA A 107 0.12 13.37 8.89
CA ALA A 107 0.36 14.75 8.49
C ALA A 107 1.48 15.42 9.32
N ALA A 108 1.72 14.92 10.54
CA ALA A 108 2.79 15.39 11.41
C ALA A 108 4.12 14.61 11.26
N GLU A 109 4.16 13.53 10.46
CA GLU A 109 5.38 12.75 10.21
C GLU A 109 6.46 13.62 9.56
N THR A 110 7.69 13.50 10.05
CA THR A 110 8.87 14.06 9.37
C THR A 110 9.17 13.25 8.09
N PRO A 111 9.96 13.80 7.15
CA PRO A 111 10.38 13.07 5.95
C PRO A 111 11.11 11.75 6.27
N ASP A 112 11.96 11.73 7.29
CA ASP A 112 12.72 10.52 7.68
C ASP A 112 11.81 9.45 8.28
N GLU A 113 10.86 9.83 9.15
CA GLU A 113 9.85 8.91 9.69
C GLU A 113 8.95 8.34 8.60
N THR A 114 8.58 9.19 7.63
CA THR A 114 7.81 8.78 6.46
C THR A 114 8.57 7.74 5.65
N GLN A 115 9.86 7.96 5.38
CA GLN A 115 10.71 7.01 4.66
C GLN A 115 10.83 5.69 5.42
N HIS A 116 11.12 5.74 6.73
CA HIS A 116 11.23 4.55 7.56
C HIS A 116 9.93 3.72 7.52
N ARG A 117 8.76 4.37 7.71
CA ARG A 117 7.45 3.70 7.63
C ARG A 117 7.23 3.04 6.27
N LEU A 118 7.59 3.72 5.17
CA LEU A 118 7.44 3.17 3.81
C LEU A 118 8.34 1.96 3.58
N ILE A 119 9.59 1.98 4.07
CA ILE A 119 10.51 0.84 4.00
C ILE A 119 9.92 -0.34 4.75
N GLU A 120 9.51 -0.16 6.01
CA GLU A 120 8.91 -1.25 6.79
C GLU A 120 7.63 -1.80 6.13
N GLN A 121 6.81 -0.91 5.55
CA GLN A 121 5.61 -1.32 4.85
C GLN A 121 5.94 -2.16 3.62
N ALA A 122 6.96 -1.78 2.86
CA ALA A 122 7.45 -2.54 1.71
C ALA A 122 8.01 -3.91 2.12
N GLU A 123 8.77 -3.98 3.21
CA GLU A 123 9.29 -5.24 3.76
C GLU A 123 8.17 -6.19 4.22
N ARG A 124 7.18 -5.66 4.95
CA ARG A 124 5.99 -6.43 5.36
C ARG A 124 5.23 -6.96 4.15
N GLN A 125 4.98 -6.11 3.15
CA GLN A 125 4.32 -6.53 1.92
C GLN A 125 5.14 -7.56 1.15
N SER A 126 6.46 -7.40 1.07
CA SER A 126 7.36 -8.38 0.47
C SER A 126 7.26 -9.73 1.18
N THR A 127 7.23 -9.73 2.52
CA THR A 127 7.08 -10.95 3.32
C THR A 127 5.74 -11.64 3.08
N ILE A 128 4.65 -10.87 3.02
CA ILE A 128 3.31 -11.39 2.72
C ILE A 128 3.28 -11.99 1.33
N ARG A 129 3.73 -11.23 0.31
CA ARG A 129 3.79 -11.68 -1.09
C ARG A 129 4.68 -12.89 -1.26
N ALA A 130 5.81 -12.92 -0.53
CA ALA A 130 6.64 -14.08 -0.48
C ALA A 130 5.75 -15.22 -0.02
N SER A 131 5.09 -15.17 1.14
CA SER A 131 4.27 -16.26 1.70
C SER A 131 2.96 -16.64 0.97
N GLU A 132 2.56 -15.94 -0.09
CA GLU A 132 1.32 -16.25 -0.85
C GLU A 132 1.34 -17.68 -1.41
N THR A 133 0.18 -18.35 -1.40
CA THR A 133 -0.02 -19.60 -2.16
C THR A 133 -0.17 -19.29 -3.67
N PRO A 134 -0.03 -20.28 -4.57
CA PRO A 134 -0.28 -20.08 -5.99
C PRO A 134 -1.68 -19.50 -6.28
N GLU A 135 -2.71 -19.97 -5.57
CA GLU A 135 -4.09 -19.49 -5.72
C GLU A 135 -4.23 -18.04 -5.25
N GLN A 136 -3.63 -17.68 -4.12
CA GLN A 136 -3.63 -16.30 -3.61
C GLN A 136 -2.88 -15.36 -4.56
N THR A 137 -1.76 -15.83 -5.11
CA THR A 137 -0.98 -15.09 -6.11
C THR A 137 -1.80 -14.83 -7.37
N GLN A 138 -2.50 -15.87 -7.87
CA GLN A 138 -3.35 -15.76 -9.04
C GLN A 138 -4.52 -14.82 -8.80
N ALA A 139 -5.25 -14.99 -7.69
CA ALA A 139 -6.36 -14.10 -7.33
C ALA A 139 -5.92 -12.63 -7.24
N ARG A 140 -4.75 -12.35 -6.64
CA ARG A 140 -4.19 -10.99 -6.61
C ARG A 140 -3.87 -10.46 -8.01
N ARG A 141 -3.35 -11.30 -8.91
CA ARG A 141 -3.08 -10.90 -10.31
C ARG A 141 -4.37 -10.62 -11.07
N ASP A 142 -5.39 -11.45 -10.90
CA ASP A 142 -6.68 -11.30 -11.54
C ASP A 142 -7.38 -10.02 -11.09
N VAL A 143 -7.42 -9.74 -9.78
CA VAL A 143 -7.96 -8.48 -9.25
C VAL A 143 -7.20 -7.28 -9.80
N ASN A 144 -5.86 -7.35 -9.86
CA ASN A 144 -5.06 -6.26 -10.44
C ASN A 144 -5.33 -6.09 -11.94
N ALA A 145 -5.51 -7.17 -12.69
CA ALA A 145 -5.85 -7.14 -14.11
C ALA A 145 -7.23 -6.53 -14.33
N GLN A 146 -8.24 -6.95 -13.56
CA GLN A 146 -9.59 -6.39 -13.56
C GLN A 146 -9.57 -4.89 -13.27
N LEU A 147 -8.86 -4.45 -12.22
CA LEU A 147 -8.73 -3.03 -11.91
C LEU A 147 -8.04 -2.26 -13.03
N GLN A 148 -7.05 -2.85 -13.71
CA GLN A 148 -6.43 -2.23 -14.87
C GLN A 148 -7.38 -2.17 -16.08
N ASP A 149 -8.16 -3.21 -16.32
CA ASP A 149 -9.17 -3.26 -17.37
C ASP A 149 -10.29 -2.25 -17.13
N GLU A 150 -10.82 -2.18 -15.91
CA GLU A 150 -11.81 -1.16 -15.52
C GLU A 150 -11.25 0.25 -15.71
N ARG A 151 -10.00 0.50 -15.32
CA ARG A 151 -9.33 1.78 -15.58
C ARG A 151 -9.21 2.06 -17.08
N ARG A 152 -8.79 1.09 -17.89
CA ARG A 152 -8.73 1.22 -19.36
C ARG A 152 -10.11 1.51 -19.96
N GLN A 153 -11.15 0.80 -19.51
CA GLN A 153 -12.51 1.00 -19.97
C GLN A 153 -13.03 2.38 -19.57
N ASN A 154 -12.72 2.86 -18.36
CA ASN A 154 -13.08 4.21 -17.92
C ASN A 154 -12.36 5.28 -18.76
N PHE A 155 -11.09 5.09 -19.11
CA PHE A 155 -10.38 5.96 -20.06
C PHE A 155 -11.00 5.92 -21.47
N GLN A 156 -11.41 4.75 -21.96
CA GLN A 156 -12.02 4.61 -23.29
C GLN A 156 -13.47 5.09 -23.37
N ARG A 157 -14.19 5.09 -22.24
CA ARG A 157 -15.50 5.74 -22.13
C ARG A 157 -15.27 7.23 -22.37
N ASN A 158 -15.52 7.69 -23.59
CA ASN A 158 -15.46 9.08 -24.03
C ASN A 158 -16.46 9.95 -23.25
N ASN A 159 -16.23 10.12 -21.96
CA ASN A 159 -17.06 10.88 -21.06
C ASN A 159 -16.22 11.95 -20.38
N TRP A 160 -16.64 13.21 -20.55
CA TRP A 160 -15.97 14.36 -19.93
C TRP A 160 -15.94 14.27 -18.40
N SER A 161 -16.85 13.51 -17.79
CA SER A 161 -16.88 13.29 -16.34
C SER A 161 -15.59 12.67 -15.79
N VAL A 162 -14.81 11.97 -16.62
CA VAL A 162 -13.50 11.38 -16.23
C VAL A 162 -12.45 12.46 -15.95
N PHE A 163 -12.63 13.69 -16.48
CA PHE A 163 -11.74 14.82 -16.24
C PHE A 163 -12.23 15.78 -15.15
N ASN A 164 -13.36 15.48 -14.50
CA ASN A 164 -13.84 16.33 -13.40
C ASN A 164 -12.77 16.40 -12.32
N ASP A 165 -12.37 17.62 -11.97
CA ASP A 165 -11.32 17.92 -10.99
C ASP A 165 -9.93 17.35 -11.32
N ALA A 166 -9.67 16.89 -12.55
CA ALA A 166 -8.36 16.35 -12.94
C ALA A 166 -7.21 17.37 -12.83
N ALA A 167 -7.53 18.66 -12.78
CA ALA A 167 -6.57 19.72 -12.47
C ALA A 167 -6.09 19.71 -11.00
N PHE A 168 -6.95 19.26 -10.08
CA PHE A 168 -6.65 19.17 -8.64
C PHE A 168 -6.28 17.74 -8.22
N ASN A 169 -6.80 16.73 -8.92
CA ASN A 169 -6.54 15.31 -8.73
C ASN A 169 -5.93 14.72 -10.01
N TYR A 170 -4.67 15.06 -10.26
CA TYR A 170 -3.93 14.52 -11.41
C TYR A 170 -3.71 13.01 -11.23
N ASP A 171 -4.22 12.19 -12.16
CA ASP A 171 -3.96 10.76 -12.21
C ASP A 171 -2.81 10.47 -13.20
N PRO A 172 -1.58 10.18 -12.75
CA PRO A 172 -0.42 9.94 -13.62
C PRO A 172 -0.57 8.70 -14.52
N LEU A 173 -1.62 7.90 -14.35
CA LEU A 173 -1.90 6.72 -15.17
C LEU A 173 -2.83 7.02 -16.35
N ILE A 174 -3.42 8.21 -16.42
CA ILE A 174 -4.23 8.67 -17.55
C ILE A 174 -3.31 9.35 -18.58
N ASP A 175 -3.32 8.84 -19.82
CA ASP A 175 -2.63 9.49 -20.93
C ASP A 175 -3.45 10.71 -21.42
N TYR A 176 -3.44 11.79 -20.63
CA TYR A 176 -4.15 13.03 -20.95
C TYR A 176 -3.71 13.63 -22.28
N ARG A 177 -2.44 13.43 -22.66
CA ARG A 177 -1.88 13.98 -23.90
C ARG A 177 -2.51 13.37 -25.14
N ASN A 178 -2.79 12.07 -25.10
CA ASN A 178 -3.35 11.33 -26.22
C ASN A 178 -4.84 10.97 -26.03
N HIS A 179 -5.49 11.46 -24.97
CA HIS A 179 -6.89 11.15 -24.74
C HIS A 179 -7.76 11.78 -25.82
N ARG A 180 -8.64 10.98 -26.43
CA ARG A 180 -9.48 11.37 -27.58
C ARG A 180 -10.33 12.63 -27.40
N LEU A 181 -10.69 12.98 -26.16
CA LEU A 181 -11.48 14.19 -25.84
C LEU A 181 -10.59 15.42 -25.57
N VAL A 182 -9.30 15.21 -25.30
CA VAL A 182 -8.33 16.27 -25.04
C VAL A 182 -7.72 16.69 -26.37
N VAL A 183 -8.31 17.72 -26.97
CA VAL A 183 -7.77 18.36 -28.18
C VAL A 183 -7.03 19.61 -27.74
N ILE A 184 -5.72 19.51 -27.56
CA ILE A 184 -4.85 20.68 -27.37
C ILE A 184 -4.45 21.17 -28.76
N GLY A 185 -5.07 22.25 -29.23
CA GLY A 185 -4.72 22.89 -30.49
C GLY A 185 -3.29 23.44 -30.49
N LEU A 186 -2.78 23.80 -31.67
CA LEU A 186 -1.46 24.40 -31.81
C LEU A 186 -1.39 25.78 -31.12
N MET A 187 -0.28 26.07 -30.43
CA MET A 187 0.02 27.38 -29.86
C MET A 187 0.71 28.26 -30.90
N ASP A 188 -0.01 28.61 -31.97
CA ASP A 188 0.54 29.27 -33.15
C ASP A 188 0.19 30.77 -33.24
N LYS A 189 -0.72 31.27 -32.40
CA LYS A 189 -1.11 32.68 -32.40
C LYS A 189 -0.42 33.45 -31.29
N ALA A 190 0.25 34.54 -31.63
CA ALA A 190 0.77 35.47 -30.63
C ALA A 190 -0.37 36.28 -29.96
N CYS A 191 -0.29 36.45 -28.65
CA CYS A 191 -1.14 37.36 -27.88
C CYS A 191 -0.82 38.80 -28.25
N ARG A 192 -1.85 39.61 -28.53
CA ARG A 192 -1.66 41.02 -28.89
C ARG A 192 -1.08 41.89 -27.76
N PHE A 193 -1.24 41.46 -26.50
CA PHE A 193 -0.86 42.25 -25.33
C PHE A 193 0.51 41.89 -24.76
N CYS A 194 0.95 40.63 -24.89
CA CYS A 194 2.21 40.16 -24.31
C CYS A 194 3.05 39.29 -25.27
N SER A 195 2.63 39.13 -26.52
CA SER A 195 3.27 38.29 -27.55
C SER A 195 3.41 36.79 -27.21
N ALA A 196 2.89 36.33 -26.07
CA ALA A 196 2.87 34.91 -25.72
C ALA A 196 2.02 34.10 -26.71
N LEU A 197 2.48 32.91 -27.08
CA LEU A 197 1.74 32.02 -27.96
C LEU A 197 0.51 31.46 -27.24
N LYS A 198 -0.66 31.46 -27.90
CA LYS A 198 -1.93 30.95 -27.39
C LYS A 198 -2.53 29.90 -28.32
N CYS A 199 -3.26 28.97 -27.72
CA CYS A 199 -4.01 27.93 -28.41
C CYS A 199 -5.36 28.47 -28.94
N ASN A 200 -5.80 28.03 -30.13
CA ASN A 200 -6.98 28.58 -30.82
C ASN A 200 -8.33 28.23 -30.20
N ASP A 201 -8.44 27.14 -29.44
CA ASP A 201 -9.75 26.55 -29.08
C ASP A 201 -10.26 26.89 -27.68
N GLY A 202 -9.49 27.66 -26.90
CA GLY A 202 -9.94 28.15 -25.60
C GLY A 202 -10.84 29.37 -25.72
N LYS A 203 -12.14 29.20 -26.01
CA LYS A 203 -13.13 30.26 -25.72
C LYS A 203 -13.40 30.30 -24.22
N VAL A 204 -12.42 30.73 -23.44
CA VAL A 204 -12.67 31.16 -22.06
C VAL A 204 -13.14 32.61 -22.16
N SER A 205 -14.46 32.80 -22.18
CA SER A 205 -15.03 34.12 -21.91
C SER A 205 -14.86 34.40 -20.42
N LEU A 206 -13.68 34.92 -20.04
CA LEU A 206 -13.53 35.52 -18.74
C LEU A 206 -14.40 36.79 -18.74
N PRO A 207 -15.33 36.95 -17.78
CA PRO A 207 -15.94 38.25 -17.57
C PRO A 207 -14.82 39.27 -17.36
N LEU A 208 -15.03 40.52 -17.81
CA LEU A 208 -14.06 41.58 -17.53
C LEU A 208 -13.82 41.57 -16.02
N LEU A 209 -12.58 41.23 -15.63
CA LEU A 209 -12.14 41.43 -14.26
C LEU A 209 -12.28 42.93 -14.00
N GLY A 210 -13.09 43.29 -13.01
CA GLY A 210 -13.25 44.68 -12.59
C GLY A 210 -11.90 45.28 -12.20
N GLU A 211 -11.83 46.60 -12.09
CA GLU A 211 -10.61 47.25 -11.61
C GLU A 211 -10.19 46.63 -10.27
N PRO A 212 -8.93 46.18 -10.14
CA PRO A 212 -8.46 45.57 -8.91
C PRO A 212 -8.50 46.61 -7.78
N GLU A 213 -8.86 46.20 -6.57
CA GLU A 213 -8.88 47.11 -5.41
C GLU A 213 -7.45 47.53 -5.00
N GLU A 214 -7.32 48.65 -4.32
CA GLU A 214 -6.01 49.04 -3.75
C GLU A 214 -5.52 47.97 -2.76
N PRO A 215 -4.22 47.63 -2.75
CA PRO A 215 -3.09 48.37 -3.32
C PRO A 215 -2.63 47.88 -4.72
N LEU A 216 -3.40 47.02 -5.39
CA LEU A 216 -2.98 46.50 -6.70
C LEU A 216 -2.99 47.59 -7.78
N LYS A 217 -3.90 48.59 -7.70
CA LYS A 217 -3.93 49.74 -8.64
C LYS A 217 -2.62 50.51 -8.68
N THR A 218 -1.99 50.72 -7.53
CA THR A 218 -0.77 51.52 -7.41
C THR A 218 0.46 50.80 -7.94
N LEU A 219 0.46 49.46 -7.96
CA LEU A 219 1.57 48.67 -8.51
C LEU A 219 1.66 48.74 -10.05
N PHE A 220 0.53 48.91 -10.75
CA PHE A 220 0.50 49.05 -12.22
C PHE A 220 0.96 50.42 -12.72
N LEU A 221 1.12 51.41 -11.84
CA LEU A 221 1.65 52.73 -12.19
C LEU A 221 3.19 52.81 -12.17
N TYR A 222 3.87 51.75 -11.73
CA TYR A 222 5.33 51.68 -11.59
C TYR A 222 6.02 50.67 -12.53
N ILE A 223 5.32 50.16 -13.55
CA ILE A 223 5.84 49.30 -14.63
C ILE A 223 5.62 50.01 -15.95
#